data_AF-A0A640XJS6-F1
#
_entry.id   AF-A0A640XJS6-F1
#
_cell.length_a   1.000
_cell.length_b   1.000
_cell.length_c   1.000
_cell.angle_alpha   90.00
_cell.angle_beta   90.00
_cell.angle_gamma   90.00
#
_symmetry.space_group_name_H-M   'P 1'
#
loop_
_entity.id
_entity.type
_entity.pdbx_description
1 polymer ?
#
loop_
_entity_poly.entity_id
_entity_poly.type
_entity_poly.pdbx_seq_one_letter_code
_entity_poly.pdbx_strand_id
1 'polypeptide(L)'
;MSEKIGHCPSALYAISKLLNDIGSSYLNDGVSWISDILKNNKNLLNAKLETNTVYYLENLARKYIYENREKIKKTKKLKQEVLIILDFLIEKGSVVGYLLRENIL
;
A
#
# COMPACT_ATOMS: atom_id res chain seq x y z
N MET A 1 0.99 8.22 -13.48
CA MET A 1 2.14 7.37 -13.10
C MET A 1 1.79 5.89 -13.15
N SER A 2 0.68 5.47 -12.50
CA SER A 2 0.16 4.09 -12.54
C SER A 2 0.03 3.51 -13.97
N GLU A 3 -0.48 4.28 -14.93
CA GLU A 3 -0.78 3.79 -16.29
C GLU A 3 0.45 3.42 -17.15
N LYS A 4 1.59 4.08 -16.94
CA LYS A 4 2.77 3.91 -17.82
C LYS A 4 3.80 2.93 -17.27
N ILE A 5 4.03 2.94 -15.96
CA ILE A 5 5.08 2.13 -15.30
C ILE A 5 4.58 1.35 -14.08
N GLY A 6 3.32 1.54 -13.67
CA GLY A 6 2.77 0.90 -12.46
C GLY A 6 2.67 -0.62 -12.56
N HIS A 7 2.60 -1.17 -13.77
CA HIS A 7 2.59 -2.62 -14.01
C HIS A 7 3.94 -3.29 -13.68
N CYS A 8 5.03 -2.53 -13.57
CA CYS A 8 6.35 -3.04 -13.25
C CYS A 8 6.52 -3.25 -11.74
N PRO A 9 6.94 -4.45 -11.28
CA PRO A 9 7.22 -4.70 -9.86
C PRO A 9 8.25 -3.73 -9.25
N SER A 10 9.25 -3.32 -10.04
CA SER A 10 10.26 -2.36 -9.63
C SER A 10 9.70 -0.96 -9.33
N ALA A 11 8.61 -0.55 -10.01
CA ALA A 11 7.94 0.72 -9.73
C ALA A 11 7.23 0.68 -8.37
N LEU A 12 6.53 -0.42 -8.06
CA LEU A 12 5.89 -0.63 -6.76
C LEU A 12 6.95 -0.67 -5.64
N TYR A 13 8.07 -1.35 -5.87
CA TYR A 13 9.20 -1.36 -4.94
C TYR A 13 9.75 0.04 -4.69
N ALA A 14 10.09 0.77 -5.76
CA ALA A 14 10.72 2.08 -5.66
C ALA A 14 9.84 3.08 -4.91
N ILE A 15 8.53 3.13 -5.22
CA ILE A 15 7.62 4.04 -4.54
C ILE A 15 7.42 3.64 -3.07
N SER A 16 7.30 2.34 -2.78
CA SER A 16 7.14 1.85 -1.41
C SER A 16 8.37 2.18 -0.56
N LYS A 17 9.57 1.95 -1.10
CA LYS A 17 10.83 2.30 -0.43
C LYS A 17 10.96 3.81 -0.22
N LEU A 18 10.72 4.61 -1.26
CA LEU A 18 10.77 6.07 -1.20
C LEU A 18 9.92 6.61 -0.04
N LEU A 19 8.69 6.13 0.08
CA LEU A 19 7.73 6.58 1.10
C LEU A 19 8.06 6.09 2.52
N ASN A 20 8.88 5.05 2.66
CA ASN A 20 9.43 4.64 3.96
C ASN A 20 10.64 5.48 4.37
N ASP A 21 11.40 6.00 3.39
CA ASP A 21 12.65 6.74 3.61
C ASP A 21 12.45 8.26 3.42
N ILE A 22 13.18 8.85 2.46
CA ILE A 22 13.27 10.29 2.22
C ILE A 22 11.94 10.93 1.76
N GLY A 23 11.03 10.15 1.20
CA GLY A 23 9.73 10.61 0.71
C GLY A 23 8.60 10.48 1.72
N SER A 24 8.90 10.16 2.98
CA SER A 24 7.90 9.90 4.01
C SER A 24 6.97 11.09 4.34
N SER A 25 7.35 12.33 3.98
CA SER A 25 6.48 13.51 4.05
C SER A 25 5.29 13.45 3.07
N TYR A 26 5.40 12.65 2.00
CA TYR A 26 4.35 12.46 1.00
C TYR A 26 3.45 11.25 1.29
N LEU A 27 3.46 10.72 2.52
CA LEU A 27 2.75 9.48 2.86
C LEU A 27 1.27 9.49 2.48
N ASN A 28 0.57 10.62 2.70
CA ASN A 28 -0.86 10.73 2.39
C ASN A 28 -1.15 10.57 0.89
N ASP A 29 -0.39 11.26 0.04
CA ASP A 29 -0.52 11.15 -1.42
C ASP A 29 0.00 9.79 -1.91
N GLY A 30 1.08 9.30 -1.28
CA GLY A 30 1.72 8.03 -1.58
C GLY A 30 0.79 6.83 -1.41
N VAL A 31 -0.06 6.82 -0.38
CA VAL A 31 -1.10 5.79 -0.20
C VAL A 31 -2.08 5.79 -1.37
N SER A 32 -2.53 6.96 -1.82
CA SER A 32 -3.39 7.07 -3.00
C SER A 32 -2.68 6.53 -4.25
N TRP A 33 -1.41 6.88 -4.46
CA TRP A 33 -0.64 6.40 -5.62
C TRP A 33 -0.45 4.88 -5.61
N ILE A 34 -0.11 4.30 -4.46
CA ILE A 34 0.05 2.84 -4.32
C ILE A 34 -1.29 2.14 -4.54
N SER A 35 -2.36 2.62 -3.91
CA SER A 35 -3.71 2.09 -4.13
C SER A 35 -4.08 2.08 -5.61
N ASP A 36 -3.82 3.17 -6.34
CA ASP A 36 -4.07 3.26 -7.78
C ASP A 36 -3.16 2.34 -8.62
N ILE A 37 -1.91 2.11 -8.20
CA ILE A 37 -1.02 1.14 -8.84
C ILE A 37 -1.59 -0.27 -8.69
N LEU A 38 -1.92 -0.68 -7.46
CA LEU A 38 -2.39 -2.03 -7.16
C LEU A 38 -3.76 -2.32 -7.81
N LYS A 39 -4.68 -1.35 -7.71
CA LYS A 39 -6.03 -1.47 -8.29
C LYS A 39 -6.01 -1.65 -9.81
N ASN A 40 -5.15 -0.91 -10.50
CA ASN A 40 -5.12 -0.90 -11.96
C ASN A 40 -4.20 -1.97 -12.56
N ASN A 41 -3.27 -2.52 -11.78
CA ASN A 41 -2.24 -3.45 -12.25
C ASN A 41 -2.30 -4.78 -11.50
N LYS A 42 -3.41 -5.52 -11.68
CA LYS A 42 -3.63 -6.83 -11.02
C LYS A 42 -2.54 -7.87 -11.30
N ASN A 43 -1.77 -7.70 -12.39
CA ASN A 43 -0.62 -8.56 -12.72
C ASN A 43 0.44 -8.58 -11.59
N LEU A 44 0.55 -7.52 -10.78
CA LEU A 44 1.49 -7.44 -9.66
C LEU A 44 1.24 -8.52 -8.60
N LEU A 45 0.00 -9.00 -8.48
CA LEU A 45 -0.34 -10.07 -7.55
C LEU A 45 0.34 -11.39 -7.91
N ASN A 46 0.45 -11.70 -9.20
CA ASN A 46 1.07 -12.93 -9.68
C ASN A 46 2.55 -12.74 -10.04
N ALA A 47 3.01 -11.49 -10.15
CA ALA A 47 4.40 -11.19 -10.45
C ALA A 47 5.33 -11.50 -9.27
N LYS A 48 6.57 -11.91 -9.61
CA LYS A 48 7.68 -11.91 -8.68
C LYS A 48 8.02 -10.45 -8.33
N LEU A 49 7.82 -10.08 -7.07
CA LEU A 49 8.15 -8.75 -6.58
C LEU A 49 9.64 -8.65 -6.25
N GLU A 50 10.17 -7.42 -6.30
CA GLU A 50 11.49 -7.14 -5.75
C GLU A 50 11.53 -7.47 -4.26
N THR A 51 12.69 -7.93 -3.80
CA THR A 51 12.94 -8.25 -2.38
C THR A 51 12.55 -7.06 -1.49
N ASN A 52 11.85 -7.33 -0.39
CA ASN A 52 11.33 -6.35 0.59
C ASN A 52 10.14 -5.47 0.14
N THR A 53 9.58 -5.62 -1.07
CA THR A 53 8.40 -4.83 -1.48
C THR A 53 7.24 -4.99 -0.48
N VAL A 54 6.93 -6.22 -0.08
CA VAL A 54 5.89 -6.52 0.91
C VAL A 54 6.19 -5.86 2.25
N TYR A 55 7.44 -5.98 2.74
CA TYR A 55 7.88 -5.36 3.99
C TYR A 55 7.70 -3.83 3.99
N TYR A 56 8.06 -3.16 2.90
CA TYR A 56 7.86 -1.71 2.79
C TYR A 56 6.38 -1.32 2.76
N LEU A 57 5.54 -2.09 2.08
CA LEU A 57 4.09 -1.86 2.08
C LEU A 57 3.47 -2.08 3.46
N GLU A 58 3.89 -3.10 4.20
CA GLU A 58 3.43 -3.35 5.57
C GLU A 58 3.78 -2.18 6.50
N ASN A 59 5.02 -1.70 6.46
CA ASN A 59 5.47 -0.57 7.28
C ASN A 59 4.73 0.71 6.93
N LEU A 60 4.52 0.97 5.64
CA LEU A 60 3.78 2.11 5.14
C LEU A 60 2.32 2.07 5.60
N ALA A 61 1.65 0.93 5.43
CA ALA A 61 0.26 0.75 5.85
C ALA A 61 0.12 0.93 7.37
N ARG A 62 1.03 0.33 8.16
CA ARG A 62 1.05 0.48 9.62
C ARG A 62 1.17 1.95 10.03
N LYS A 63 2.15 2.66 9.46
CA LYS A 63 2.39 4.09 9.76
C LYS A 63 1.17 4.94 9.39
N TYR A 64 0.63 4.77 8.19
CA TYR A 64 -0.49 5.55 7.70
C TYR A 64 -1.77 5.31 8.54
N ILE A 65 -2.08 4.06 8.86
CA ILE A 65 -3.24 3.71 9.68
C ILE A 65 -3.12 4.32 11.08
N TYR A 66 -1.93 4.26 11.67
CA TYR A 66 -1.67 4.85 12.97
C TYR A 66 -1.90 6.37 12.97
N GLU A 67 -1.31 7.08 12.01
CA GLU A 67 -1.39 8.55 11.91
C GLU A 67 -2.80 9.05 11.51
N ASN A 68 -3.58 8.26 10.78
CA ASN A 68 -4.87 8.68 10.21
C ASN A 68 -6.07 7.88 10.71
N ARG A 69 -5.96 7.15 11.82
CA ARG A 69 -6.99 6.22 12.32
C ARG A 69 -8.41 6.79 12.31
N GLU A 70 -8.60 7.97 12.88
CA GLU A 70 -9.92 8.60 12.97
C GLU A 70 -10.44 9.11 11.62
N LYS A 71 -9.54 9.56 10.73
CA LYS A 71 -9.91 9.98 9.36
C LYS A 71 -10.30 8.79 8.51
N ILE A 72 -9.60 7.66 8.63
CA ILE A 72 -9.90 6.42 7.90
C ILE A 72 -11.31 5.93 8.25
N LYS A 73 -11.71 5.98 9.53
CA LYS A 73 -13.07 5.59 9.95
C LYS A 73 -14.17 6.48 9.36
N LYS A 74 -13.90 7.77 9.19
CA LYS A 74 -14.89 8.77 8.76
C LYS A 74 -14.92 8.99 7.24
N THR A 75 -13.81 8.73 6.56
CA THR A 75 -13.64 9.04 5.13
C THR A 75 -13.63 7.77 4.30
N LYS A 76 -14.73 7.51 3.60
CA LYS A 76 -14.91 6.32 2.74
C LYS A 76 -13.77 6.12 1.73
N LYS A 77 -13.29 7.20 1.11
CA LYS A 77 -12.17 7.16 0.15
C LYS A 77 -10.89 6.60 0.80
N LEU A 78 -10.46 7.18 1.92
CA LEU A 78 -9.24 6.75 2.62
C LEU A 78 -9.36 5.30 3.09
N LYS A 79 -10.52 4.90 3.62
CA LYS A 79 -10.78 3.50 4.00
C LYS A 79 -10.61 2.57 2.81
N GLN A 80 -11.15 2.93 1.65
CA GLN A 80 -11.05 2.11 0.44
C GLN A 80 -9.61 1.98 -0.06
N GLU A 81 -8.84 3.07 -0.08
CA GLU A 81 -7.43 3.07 -0.52
C GLU A 81 -6.56 2.18 0.39
N VAL A 82 -6.76 2.28 1.70
CA VAL A 82 -6.07 1.41 2.67
C VAL A 82 -6.46 -0.04 2.48
N LEU A 83 -7.76 -0.35 2.31
CA LEU A 83 -8.22 -1.72 2.10
C LEU A 83 -7.61 -2.35 0.85
N ILE A 84 -7.45 -1.61 -0.25
CA ILE A 84 -6.80 -2.12 -1.47
C ILE A 84 -5.36 -2.57 -1.18
N ILE A 85 -4.62 -1.80 -0.38
CA ILE A 85 -3.25 -2.15 0.00
C ILE A 85 -3.23 -3.37 0.93
N LEU A 86 -4.12 -3.41 1.92
CA LEU A 86 -4.19 -4.52 2.88
C LEU A 86 -4.65 -5.83 2.22
N ASP A 87 -5.62 -5.78 1.31
CA ASP A 87 -6.08 -6.95 0.56
C ASP A 87 -4.92 -7.51 -0.29
N PHE A 88 -4.16 -6.64 -0.98
CA PHE A 88 -2.95 -7.07 -1.70
C PHE A 88 -1.91 -7.72 -0.79
N LEU A 89 -1.67 -7.16 0.40
CA LEU A 89 -0.75 -7.74 1.39
C LEU A 89 -1.23 -9.13 1.84
N ILE A 90 -2.52 -9.29 2.13
CA ILE A 90 -3.12 -10.57 2.54
C ILE A 90 -3.00 -11.60 1.43
N GLU A 91 -3.28 -11.23 0.18
CA GLU A 91 -3.15 -12.13 -0.96
C GLU A 91 -1.68 -12.52 -1.23
N LYS A 92 -0.71 -11.70 -0.79
CA LYS A 92 0.73 -12.04 -0.76
C LYS A 92 1.16 -12.83 0.48
N GLY A 93 0.22 -13.23 1.35
CA GLY A 93 0.48 -14.02 2.56
C GLY A 93 0.94 -13.22 3.77
N SER A 94 0.75 -11.89 3.78
CA SER A 94 1.14 -11.04 4.90
C SER A 94 0.18 -11.20 6.09
N VAL A 95 0.68 -11.80 7.17
CA VAL A 95 0.00 -11.84 8.47
C VAL A 95 -0.18 -10.43 9.04
N VAL A 96 0.79 -9.54 8.82
CA VAL A 96 0.72 -8.14 9.27
C VAL A 96 -0.44 -7.43 8.58
N GLY A 97 -0.60 -7.59 7.27
CA GLY A 97 -1.71 -7.02 6.51
C GLY A 97 -3.06 -7.48 7.03
N TYR A 98 -3.20 -8.77 7.35
CA TYR A 98 -4.40 -9.34 7.96
C TYR A 98 -4.73 -8.68 9.30
N LEU A 99 -3.75 -8.62 10.22
CA LEU A 99 -3.96 -8.01 11.55
C LEU A 99 -4.30 -6.52 11.46
N LEU A 100 -3.67 -5.78 10.54
CA LEU A 100 -3.99 -4.37 10.33
C LEU A 100 -5.42 -4.17 9.81
N ARG A 101 -5.91 -5.07 8.95
CA ARG A 101 -7.27 -5.04 8.42
C ARG A 101 -8.32 -5.23 9.50
N GLU A 102 -8.10 -6.20 10.38
CA GLU A 102 -8.99 -6.45 11.53
C GLU A 102 -9.05 -5.26 12.50
N ASN A 103 -7.98 -4.47 12.61
CA ASN A 103 -7.94 -3.28 13.48
C ASN A 103 -8.71 -2.06 12.93
N ILE A 104 -9.06 -2.05 11.64
CA ILE A 104 -9.76 -0.94 10.97
C ILE A 104 -11.20 -1.26 10.56
N LEU A 105 -11.60 -2.54 10.63
CA LEU A 105 -12.98 -2.98 10.47
C LEU A 105 -13.79 -2.67 11.72
#